data_AF-A0A4T0B6N5-F1
#
_entry.id   AF-A0A4T0B6N5-F1
#
_cell.length_a   1.000
_cell.length_b   1.000
_cell.length_c   1.000
_cell.angle_alpha   90.00
_cell.angle_beta   90.00
_cell.angle_gamma   90.00
#
_symmetry.space_group_name_H-M   'P 1'
#
loop_
_entity.id
_entity.type
_entity.pdbx_description
1 polymer ?
#
loop_
_entity_poly.entity_id
_entity_poly.type
_entity_poly.pdbx_seq_one_letter_code
_entity_poly.pdbx_strand_id
1 'polypeptide(L)'
;MLPQLSRSPGQGSEDFDPLLELALPQTPKADYIEVLDDISDDESDDDQDVKDARAERLSETNGWLGYLRDFTIFIPFVVPRKDLKIQLCLLLCIITFTLERVIQAAIPYTLGIIADKITSGVMPIRELLIFLALDVANCESGLLLVQELSKIPIKQFSYRALTNAAFNHVMAQSIDFHSTQDSAEVMKAVEQGESLGMVLQTVVFDIAPPLVDVIVACAIFYRKFNPAVALILLGSCIIYLIAQGFSTKLTAGNRRDTARAERFQIRKIHQAIQGWQTVAYFNQFKREAKTLSDAVSTHSATRAKFERKQALIQAVVELSIPATWFALAYMILQRIAAGKTPPGDFVFFLTYWDAIIYPLQYLINHIRWLAGDFVDAERLLLLLKTKPSVVDAPEAHPLAVRDGGVRFEDVSFMYDEGRYALRNISFTASPGQTIAFVGQTGAGKSSILKLLLRLHDITSGSITISDQQIQNVTLSSLRDAISVVPQTPMFFNASIMENVRYARSSATDEEVFEACRAAAIHDTIMRHSDGYNTLNLSRQHPI
;
A
#
# COMPACT_ATOMS: atom_id res chain seq x y z
N MET A 1 -60.46 6.94 -53.00
CA MET A 1 -59.93 5.88 -53.87
C MET A 1 -59.34 4.79 -52.98
N LEU A 2 -60.08 3.70 -52.82
CA LEU A 2 -59.54 2.38 -52.45
C LEU A 2 -58.86 1.78 -53.71
N PRO A 3 -57.89 0.85 -53.55
CA PRO A 3 -58.25 -0.56 -53.38
C PRO A 3 -57.44 -1.33 -52.32
N GLN A 4 -58.13 -2.34 -51.77
CA GLN A 4 -57.61 -3.41 -50.92
C GLN A 4 -57.03 -4.59 -51.75
N LEU A 5 -56.17 -5.43 -51.13
CA LEU A 5 -56.34 -6.88 -50.87
C LEU A 5 -55.02 -7.68 -50.97
N SER A 6 -54.59 -8.34 -49.87
CA SER A 6 -54.62 -9.82 -49.74
C SER A 6 -53.93 -10.38 -48.46
N ARG A 7 -54.79 -10.90 -47.56
CA ARG A 7 -54.75 -12.10 -46.67
C ARG A 7 -53.42 -12.71 -46.12
N SER A 8 -53.23 -12.64 -44.78
CA SER A 8 -53.25 -13.68 -43.68
C SER A 8 -52.79 -15.15 -43.90
N PRO A 9 -52.52 -16.02 -42.87
CA PRO A 9 -52.67 -15.86 -41.39
C PRO A 9 -51.61 -16.51 -40.45
N GLY A 10 -51.74 -16.24 -39.15
CA GLY A 10 -51.19 -17.05 -38.02
C GLY A 10 -50.96 -16.21 -36.76
N GLN A 11 -52.00 -15.67 -36.09
CA GLN A 11 -52.69 -16.24 -34.91
C GLN A 11 -51.79 -16.79 -33.78
N GLY A 12 -51.86 -16.10 -32.64
CA GLY A 12 -51.29 -16.46 -31.34
C GLY A 12 -51.52 -15.32 -30.35
N SER A 13 -52.79 -15.11 -29.99
CA SER A 13 -53.26 -14.17 -28.98
C SER A 13 -52.96 -14.68 -27.57
N GLU A 14 -52.46 -13.81 -26.69
CA GLU A 14 -52.87 -13.75 -25.30
C GLU A 14 -52.64 -12.33 -24.77
N ASP A 15 -53.74 -11.66 -24.45
CA ASP A 15 -53.81 -10.40 -23.72
C ASP A 15 -53.17 -10.57 -22.32
N PHE A 16 -52.33 -9.63 -21.90
CA PHE A 16 -52.11 -9.34 -20.49
C PHE A 16 -51.96 -7.83 -20.25
N ASP A 17 -52.79 -7.35 -19.32
CA ASP A 17 -53.02 -6.02 -18.76
C ASP A 17 -51.84 -5.00 -18.70
N PRO A 18 -52.04 -3.71 -19.02
CA PRO A 18 -51.04 -2.64 -18.88
C PRO A 18 -50.97 -2.05 -17.46
N LEU A 19 -51.08 -2.89 -16.41
CA LEU A 19 -51.04 -2.46 -15.00
C LEU A 19 -49.99 -3.21 -14.14
N LEU A 20 -48.99 -3.83 -14.77
CA LEU A 20 -47.95 -4.61 -14.09
C LEU A 20 -46.52 -4.07 -14.31
N GLU A 21 -46.38 -2.79 -14.65
CA GLU A 21 -45.08 -2.12 -14.83
C GLU A 21 -44.74 -1.13 -13.69
N LEU A 22 -45.36 -1.31 -12.52
CA LEU A 22 -45.00 -0.62 -11.28
C LEU A 22 -44.62 -1.65 -10.21
N ALA A 23 -43.38 -1.57 -9.74
CA ALA A 23 -42.75 -2.33 -8.64
C ALA A 23 -41.80 -3.48 -9.00
N LEU A 24 -40.91 -3.29 -9.97
CA LEU A 24 -39.58 -3.93 -9.89
C LEU A 24 -38.61 -2.95 -9.21
N PRO A 25 -38.07 -3.26 -8.02
CA PRO A 25 -37.02 -2.44 -7.44
C PRO A 25 -35.80 -2.50 -8.37
N GLN A 26 -35.34 -1.34 -8.81
CA GLN A 26 -34.04 -1.25 -9.45
C GLN A 26 -33.00 -1.83 -8.49
N THR A 27 -32.29 -2.85 -8.96
CA THR A 27 -31.27 -3.56 -8.17
C THR A 27 -30.22 -2.57 -7.65
N PRO A 28 -29.92 -2.54 -6.35
CA PRO A 28 -28.93 -1.63 -5.80
C PRO A 28 -27.53 -2.18 -6.09
N LYS A 29 -26.96 -1.81 -7.25
CA LYS A 29 -25.54 -2.05 -7.55
C LYS A 29 -24.62 -0.97 -6.97
N ALA A 30 -25.16 0.15 -6.49
CA ALA A 30 -24.40 1.28 -5.94
C ALA A 30 -24.15 1.19 -4.43
N ASP A 31 -25.00 0.50 -3.65
CA ASP A 31 -24.95 0.57 -2.18
C ASP A 31 -23.83 -0.24 -1.51
N TYR A 32 -23.29 -1.27 -2.17
CA TYR A 32 -22.23 -2.11 -1.59
C TYR A 32 -20.83 -1.48 -1.74
N ILE A 33 -20.66 -0.55 -2.69
CA ILE A 33 -19.39 0.13 -2.96
C ILE A 33 -19.18 1.25 -1.93
N GLU A 34 -20.25 1.95 -1.53
CA GLU A 34 -20.23 3.00 -0.50
C GLU A 34 -19.67 2.51 0.85
N VAL A 35 -19.93 1.25 1.23
CA VAL A 35 -19.49 0.73 2.54
C VAL A 35 -17.97 0.60 2.63
N LEU A 36 -17.27 0.33 1.52
CA LEU A 36 -15.81 0.23 1.50
C LEU A 36 -15.13 1.58 1.26
N ASP A 37 -15.78 2.51 0.55
CA ASP A 37 -15.31 3.89 0.40
C ASP A 37 -15.44 4.68 1.72
N ASP A 38 -16.52 4.49 2.49
CA ASP A 38 -16.67 5.11 3.82
C ASP A 38 -15.69 4.52 4.87
N ILE A 39 -15.12 3.34 4.64
CA ILE A 39 -14.10 2.73 5.52
C ILE A 39 -12.74 3.43 5.35
N SER A 40 -12.41 3.94 4.15
CA SER A 40 -11.12 4.59 3.84
C SER A 40 -11.09 6.12 4.06
N ASP A 41 -12.13 6.70 4.65
CA ASP A 41 -12.24 8.14 4.92
C ASP A 41 -11.23 8.77 5.91
N ASP A 42 -10.23 8.02 6.39
CA ASP A 42 -9.12 8.59 7.17
C ASP A 42 -8.16 9.45 6.31
N GLU A 43 -8.33 9.46 4.99
CA GLU A 43 -7.41 10.03 4.01
C GLU A 43 -7.43 11.56 3.90
N SER A 44 -6.23 12.16 3.81
CA SER A 44 -5.97 13.60 3.77
C SER A 44 -6.64 14.31 2.57
N ASP A 45 -6.89 15.63 2.68
CA ASP A 45 -7.40 16.45 1.54
C ASP A 45 -6.28 16.66 0.50
N ASP A 46 -5.02 16.40 0.86
CA ASP A 46 -3.87 16.42 -0.05
C ASP A 46 -3.84 15.17 -0.96
N ASP A 47 -4.72 14.18 -0.71
CA ASP A 47 -4.80 12.92 -1.48
C ASP A 47 -6.06 12.85 -2.35
N GLN A 48 -6.70 14.01 -2.61
CA GLN A 48 -7.88 14.10 -3.46
C GLN A 48 -7.62 13.46 -4.84
N ASP A 49 -6.43 13.69 -5.39
CA ASP A 49 -6.00 13.12 -6.67
C ASP A 49 -5.89 11.57 -6.62
N VAL A 50 -5.49 11.01 -5.46
CA VAL A 50 -5.44 9.56 -5.25
C VAL A 50 -6.85 8.99 -5.11
N LYS A 51 -7.76 9.70 -4.43
CA LYS A 51 -9.18 9.32 -4.32
C LYS A 51 -9.88 9.34 -5.67
N ASP A 52 -9.65 10.38 -6.44
CA ASP A 52 -10.26 10.55 -7.76
C ASP A 52 -9.71 9.48 -8.73
N ALA A 53 -8.39 9.21 -8.70
CA ALA A 53 -7.78 8.12 -9.46
C ALA A 53 -8.30 6.74 -9.04
N ARG A 54 -8.55 6.51 -7.74
CA ARG A 54 -9.13 5.27 -7.21
C ARG A 54 -10.57 5.10 -7.65
N ALA A 55 -11.39 6.15 -7.55
CA ALA A 55 -12.80 6.15 -7.96
C ALA A 55 -12.94 5.92 -9.47
N GLU A 56 -12.10 6.58 -10.27
CA GLU A 56 -12.01 6.36 -11.72
C GLU A 56 -11.66 4.90 -12.02
N ARG A 57 -10.64 4.34 -11.36
CA ARG A 57 -10.25 2.93 -11.54
C ARG A 57 -11.32 1.93 -11.10
N LEU A 58 -11.98 2.13 -9.96
CA LEU A 58 -13.08 1.30 -9.49
C LEU A 58 -14.21 1.26 -10.53
N SER A 59 -14.45 2.38 -11.21
CA SER A 59 -15.41 2.48 -12.31
C SER A 59 -14.92 1.77 -13.59
N GLU A 60 -13.63 1.86 -13.92
CA GLU A 60 -13.02 1.21 -15.09
C GLU A 60 -12.88 -0.32 -14.94
N THR A 61 -12.61 -0.81 -13.74
CA THR A 61 -12.35 -2.24 -13.47
C THR A 61 -13.60 -3.09 -13.21
N ASN A 62 -14.81 -2.54 -13.38
CA ASN A 62 -16.07 -3.23 -13.09
C ASN A 62 -16.14 -3.80 -11.66
N GLY A 63 -15.64 -3.04 -10.67
CA GLY A 63 -15.75 -3.34 -9.24
C GLY A 63 -14.48 -3.92 -8.58
N TRP A 64 -14.59 -4.21 -7.28
CA TRP A 64 -13.48 -4.59 -6.39
C TRP A 64 -12.64 -5.80 -6.86
N LEU A 65 -13.23 -6.75 -7.59
CA LEU A 65 -12.50 -7.91 -8.11
C LEU A 65 -11.53 -7.53 -9.23
N GLY A 66 -11.90 -6.58 -10.09
CA GLY A 66 -10.99 -6.07 -11.13
C GLY A 66 -9.90 -5.18 -10.53
N TYR A 67 -10.26 -4.38 -9.53
CA TYR A 67 -9.31 -3.56 -8.75
C TYR A 67 -8.24 -4.42 -8.06
N LEU A 68 -8.63 -5.49 -7.36
CA LEU A 68 -7.69 -6.44 -6.74
C LEU A 68 -6.79 -7.15 -7.76
N ARG A 69 -7.22 -7.27 -9.03
CA ARG A 69 -6.41 -7.88 -10.09
C ARG A 69 -5.17 -7.04 -10.40
N ASP A 70 -5.24 -5.72 -10.29
CA ASP A 70 -4.11 -4.85 -10.56
C ASP A 70 -2.98 -4.99 -9.54
N PHE A 71 -3.33 -5.39 -8.31
CA PHE A 71 -2.36 -5.72 -7.25
C PHE A 71 -1.70 -7.09 -7.44
N THR A 72 -2.15 -7.92 -8.40
CA THR A 72 -1.51 -9.22 -8.68
C THR A 72 -0.08 -9.07 -9.20
N ILE A 73 0.29 -7.90 -9.72
CA ILE A 73 1.66 -7.53 -10.09
C ILE A 73 2.63 -7.72 -8.90
N PHE A 74 2.12 -7.64 -7.67
CA PHE A 74 2.91 -7.75 -6.45
C PHE A 74 3.05 -9.17 -5.89
N ILE A 75 2.25 -10.13 -6.35
CA ILE A 75 2.32 -11.53 -5.91
C ILE A 75 3.74 -12.12 -6.03
N PRO A 76 4.50 -11.89 -7.13
CA PRO A 76 5.87 -12.39 -7.25
C PRO A 76 6.83 -11.85 -6.17
N PHE A 77 6.54 -10.69 -5.58
CA PHE A 77 7.33 -10.10 -4.50
C PHE A 77 7.05 -10.73 -3.14
N VAL A 78 5.91 -11.38 -2.98
CA VAL A 78 5.56 -12.10 -1.74
C VAL A 78 5.79 -13.61 -1.85
N VAL A 79 5.56 -14.18 -3.03
CA VAL A 79 5.74 -15.60 -3.32
C VAL A 79 6.90 -15.78 -4.30
N PRO A 80 8.15 -15.85 -3.81
CA PRO A 80 9.30 -16.02 -4.69
C PRO A 80 9.27 -17.39 -5.36
N ARG A 81 9.35 -17.40 -6.69
CA ARG A 81 9.46 -18.64 -7.47
C ARG A 81 10.84 -19.31 -7.37
N LYS A 82 11.87 -18.57 -6.96
CA LYS A 82 13.28 -19.02 -7.00
C LYS A 82 13.92 -19.28 -5.64
N ASP A 83 13.34 -18.81 -4.53
CA ASP A 83 13.92 -18.97 -3.19
C ASP A 83 13.27 -20.15 -2.46
N LEU A 84 14.00 -21.28 -2.43
CA LEU A 84 13.55 -22.51 -1.77
C LEU A 84 13.32 -22.34 -0.25
N LYS A 85 14.07 -21.45 0.42
CA LYS A 85 13.91 -21.26 1.87
C LYS A 85 12.55 -20.64 2.18
N ILE A 86 12.17 -19.63 1.42
CA ILE A 86 10.90 -18.92 1.61
C ILE A 86 9.73 -19.80 1.19
N GLN A 87 9.89 -20.62 0.14
CA GLN A 87 8.89 -21.61 -0.24
C GLN A 87 8.66 -22.65 0.86
N LEU A 88 9.72 -23.13 1.51
CA LEU A 88 9.60 -24.03 2.65
C LEU A 88 8.93 -23.34 3.84
N CYS A 89 9.25 -22.08 4.14
CA CYS A 89 8.55 -21.30 5.17
C CYS A 89 7.06 -21.12 4.86
N LEU A 90 6.70 -20.84 3.60
CA LEU A 90 5.30 -20.73 3.17
C LEU A 90 4.54 -22.05 3.31
N LEU A 91 5.15 -23.16 2.88
CA LEU A 91 4.57 -24.49 3.04
C LEU A 91 4.41 -24.85 4.51
N LEU A 92 5.41 -24.54 5.33
CA LEU A 92 5.34 -24.70 6.78
C LEU A 92 4.18 -23.90 7.37
N CYS A 93 4.04 -22.60 7.02
CA CYS A 93 2.89 -21.78 7.42
C CYS A 93 1.56 -22.46 7.11
N ILE A 94 1.36 -22.91 5.86
CA ILE A 94 0.09 -23.55 5.43
C ILE A 94 -0.20 -24.82 6.25
N ILE A 95 0.82 -25.66 6.47
CA ILE A 95 0.68 -26.87 7.29
C ILE A 95 0.32 -26.49 8.72
N THR A 96 1.04 -25.54 9.32
CA THR A 96 0.83 -25.14 10.71
C THR A 96 -0.52 -24.46 10.90
N PHE A 97 -1.00 -23.64 9.96
CA PHE A 97 -2.35 -23.08 10.03
C PHE A 97 -3.40 -24.19 9.97
N THR A 98 -3.26 -25.13 9.03
CA THR A 98 -4.20 -26.25 8.90
C THR A 98 -4.24 -27.09 10.18
N LEU A 99 -3.08 -27.37 10.77
CA LEU A 99 -2.97 -28.16 12.00
C LEU A 99 -3.58 -27.41 13.20
N GLU A 100 -3.37 -26.10 13.30
CA GLU A 100 -3.93 -25.26 14.35
C GLU A 100 -5.46 -25.32 14.35
N ARG A 101 -6.11 -25.23 13.19
CA ARG A 101 -7.57 -25.34 13.06
C ARG A 101 -8.10 -26.69 13.57
N VAL A 102 -7.38 -27.76 13.26
CA VAL A 102 -7.73 -29.11 13.73
C VAL A 102 -7.60 -29.18 15.25
N ILE A 103 -6.52 -28.64 15.82
CA ILE A 103 -6.30 -28.61 17.28
C ILE A 103 -7.36 -27.75 17.97
N GLN A 104 -7.64 -26.57 17.44
CA GLN A 104 -8.65 -25.63 17.96
C GLN A 104 -10.04 -26.24 18.01
N ALA A 105 -10.38 -27.14 17.07
CA ALA A 105 -11.63 -27.91 17.12
C ALA A 105 -11.56 -29.16 18.02
N ALA A 106 -10.40 -29.80 18.12
CA ALA A 106 -10.19 -30.99 18.94
C ALA A 106 -10.21 -30.69 20.44
N ILE A 107 -9.76 -29.49 20.86
CA ILE A 107 -9.74 -29.07 22.27
C ILE A 107 -11.18 -29.06 22.87
N PRO A 108 -12.15 -28.31 22.33
CA PRO A 108 -13.53 -28.34 22.80
C PRO A 108 -14.17 -29.72 22.74
N TYR A 109 -13.84 -30.51 21.71
CA TYR A 109 -14.37 -31.86 21.54
C TYR A 109 -13.91 -32.79 22.68
N THR A 110 -12.63 -32.70 23.06
CA THR A 110 -12.06 -33.48 24.16
C THR A 110 -12.67 -33.07 25.50
N LEU A 111 -12.88 -31.77 25.72
CA LEU A 111 -13.54 -31.25 26.92
C LEU A 111 -15.00 -31.74 27.03
N GLY A 112 -15.72 -31.86 25.92
CA GLY A 112 -17.05 -32.47 25.89
C GLY A 112 -17.05 -33.94 26.35
N ILE A 113 -16.11 -34.74 25.84
CA ILE A 113 -15.97 -36.16 26.25
C ILE A 113 -15.62 -36.29 27.73
N ILE A 114 -14.73 -35.42 28.24
CA ILE A 114 -14.38 -35.37 29.66
C ILE A 114 -15.64 -35.15 30.50
N ALA A 115 -16.49 -34.20 30.12
CA ALA A 115 -17.74 -33.93 30.80
C ALA A 115 -18.69 -35.14 30.78
N ASP A 116 -18.85 -35.81 29.63
CA ASP A 116 -19.67 -37.02 29.52
C ASP A 116 -19.18 -38.15 30.44
N LYS A 117 -17.86 -38.37 30.50
CA LYS A 117 -17.26 -39.39 31.38
C LYS A 117 -17.44 -39.07 32.86
N ILE A 118 -17.30 -37.79 33.25
CA ILE A 118 -17.56 -37.35 34.63
C ILE A 118 -19.01 -37.61 35.00
N THR A 119 -19.97 -37.28 34.14
CA THR A 119 -21.41 -37.52 34.41
C THR A 119 -21.77 -39.00 34.50
N SER A 120 -20.99 -39.88 33.86
CA SER A 120 -21.14 -41.34 33.97
C SER A 120 -20.33 -41.97 35.12
N GLY A 121 -19.65 -41.15 35.93
CA GLY A 121 -18.90 -41.60 37.11
C GLY A 121 -17.53 -42.23 36.81
N VAL A 122 -17.02 -42.08 35.58
CA VAL A 122 -15.72 -42.61 35.15
C VAL A 122 -14.67 -41.49 35.17
N MET A 123 -13.53 -41.72 35.83
CA MET A 123 -12.42 -40.76 35.85
C MET A 123 -11.71 -40.68 34.48
N PRO A 124 -11.73 -39.53 33.76
CA PRO A 124 -11.24 -39.42 32.39
C PRO A 124 -9.75 -39.00 32.30
N ILE A 125 -8.84 -39.75 32.92
CA ILE A 125 -7.40 -39.39 32.96
C ILE A 125 -6.79 -39.36 31.55
N ARG A 126 -7.16 -40.32 30.70
CA ARG A 126 -6.66 -40.40 29.31
C ARG A 126 -7.04 -39.16 28.52
N GLU A 127 -8.30 -38.73 28.60
CA GLU A 127 -8.79 -37.57 27.87
C GLU A 127 -8.21 -36.27 28.42
N LEU A 128 -7.97 -36.20 29.73
CA LEU A 128 -7.29 -35.06 30.34
C LEU A 128 -5.84 -34.92 29.83
N LEU A 129 -5.11 -36.03 29.66
CA LEU A 129 -3.77 -36.01 29.08
C LEU A 129 -3.78 -35.62 27.60
N ILE A 130 -4.79 -36.06 26.83
CA ILE A 130 -4.98 -35.64 25.44
C ILE A 130 -5.27 -34.14 25.37
N PHE A 131 -6.14 -33.63 26.24
CA PHE A 131 -6.41 -32.19 26.35
C PHE A 131 -5.13 -31.40 26.64
N LEU A 132 -4.34 -31.82 27.63
CA LEU A 132 -3.06 -31.17 27.95
C LEU A 132 -2.10 -31.16 26.75
N ALA A 133 -2.00 -32.28 26.03
CA ALA A 133 -1.14 -32.36 24.84
C ALA A 133 -1.61 -31.42 23.72
N LEU A 134 -2.93 -31.34 23.48
CA LEU A 134 -3.50 -30.42 22.50
C LEU A 134 -3.33 -28.96 22.89
N ASP A 135 -3.52 -28.64 24.18
CA ASP A 135 -3.38 -27.28 24.71
C ASP A 135 -1.92 -26.80 24.64
N VAL A 136 -0.95 -27.64 25.02
CA VAL A 136 0.48 -27.37 24.86
C VAL A 136 0.85 -27.21 23.38
N ALA A 137 0.27 -28.03 22.50
CA ALA A 137 0.49 -27.89 21.06
C ALA A 137 -0.09 -26.57 20.51
N ASN A 138 -1.21 -26.08 21.05
CA ASN A 138 -1.84 -24.80 20.67
C ASN A 138 -1.25 -23.58 21.39
N CYS A 139 -0.33 -23.77 22.34
CA CYS A 139 0.24 -22.68 23.11
C CYS A 139 1.20 -21.83 22.25
N GLU A 140 1.47 -20.60 22.70
CA GLU A 140 2.47 -19.71 22.09
C GLU A 140 3.85 -20.35 21.95
N SER A 141 4.21 -21.28 22.85
CA SER A 141 5.48 -22.03 22.78
C SER A 141 5.45 -23.24 21.84
N GLY A 142 4.28 -23.62 21.34
CA GLY A 142 4.04 -24.78 20.49
C GLY A 142 3.95 -24.42 19.01
N LEU A 143 2.81 -24.74 18.39
CA LEU A 143 2.57 -24.54 16.97
C LEU A 143 2.58 -23.06 16.56
N LEU A 144 2.08 -22.19 17.45
CA LEU A 144 2.02 -20.74 17.21
C LEU A 144 3.42 -20.12 17.09
N LEU A 145 4.42 -20.60 17.87
CA LEU A 145 5.81 -20.16 17.70
C LEU A 145 6.34 -20.50 16.31
N VAL A 146 6.08 -21.72 15.84
CA VAL A 146 6.53 -22.17 14.52
C VAL A 146 5.90 -21.31 13.43
N GLN A 147 4.61 -20.98 13.55
CA GLN A 147 3.92 -20.07 12.64
C GLN A 147 4.53 -18.67 12.62
N GLU A 148 4.79 -18.07 13.79
CA GLU A 148 5.37 -16.72 13.85
C GLU A 148 6.80 -16.70 13.28
N LEU A 149 7.61 -17.72 13.62
CA LEU A 149 8.96 -17.86 13.07
C LEU A 149 8.95 -18.10 11.56
N SER A 150 7.98 -18.82 11.01
CA SER A 150 7.87 -19.04 9.56
C SER A 150 7.35 -17.80 8.82
N LYS A 151 6.54 -16.95 9.46
CA LYS A 151 6.09 -15.67 8.90
C LYS A 151 7.25 -14.68 8.74
N ILE A 152 8.14 -14.54 9.73
CA ILE A 152 9.19 -13.50 9.74
C ILE A 152 10.04 -13.45 8.45
N PRO A 153 10.62 -14.56 7.95
CA PRO A 153 11.40 -14.55 6.71
C PRO A 153 10.59 -14.11 5.49
N ILE A 154 9.31 -14.51 5.42
CA ILE A 154 8.40 -14.10 4.34
C ILE A 154 8.20 -12.58 4.39
N LYS A 155 7.95 -12.03 5.59
CA LYS A 155 7.77 -10.58 5.77
C LYS A 155 9.00 -9.79 5.32
N GLN A 156 10.18 -10.23 5.77
CA GLN A 156 11.45 -9.57 5.48
C GLN A 156 11.84 -9.67 4.00
N PHE A 157 11.51 -10.78 3.34
CA PHE A 157 11.72 -10.91 1.90
C PHE A 157 10.85 -9.94 1.11
N SER A 158 9.54 -9.92 1.38
CA SER A 158 8.61 -9.04 0.67
C SER A 158 9.00 -7.58 0.82
N TYR A 159 9.35 -7.15 2.03
CA TYR A 159 9.83 -5.80 2.30
C TYR A 159 11.05 -5.46 1.43
N ARG A 160 12.11 -6.26 1.49
CA ARG A 160 13.34 -6.02 0.70
C ARG A 160 13.08 -6.00 -0.80
N ALA A 161 12.25 -6.91 -1.30
CA ALA A 161 11.97 -7.03 -2.72
C ALA A 161 11.17 -5.82 -3.23
N LEU A 162 10.15 -5.39 -2.49
CA LEU A 162 9.32 -4.24 -2.83
C LEU A 162 10.09 -2.93 -2.72
N THR A 163 10.80 -2.68 -1.62
CA THR A 163 11.56 -1.44 -1.42
C THR A 163 12.65 -1.27 -2.48
N ASN A 164 13.39 -2.35 -2.82
CA ASN A 164 14.40 -2.28 -3.88
C ASN A 164 13.78 -2.05 -5.25
N ALA A 165 12.64 -2.68 -5.56
CA ALA A 165 11.96 -2.47 -6.83
C ALA A 165 11.41 -1.05 -6.96
N ALA A 166 10.81 -0.52 -5.90
CA ALA A 166 10.33 0.85 -5.82
C ALA A 166 11.47 1.86 -6.00
N PHE A 167 12.56 1.70 -5.24
CA PHE A 167 13.73 2.55 -5.34
C PHE A 167 14.36 2.53 -6.74
N ASN A 168 14.60 1.34 -7.31
CA ASN A 168 15.19 1.20 -8.64
C ASN A 168 14.27 1.78 -9.71
N HIS A 169 12.95 1.64 -9.56
CA HIS A 169 11.99 2.20 -10.49
C HIS A 169 11.98 3.73 -10.44
N VAL A 170 11.98 4.33 -9.23
CA VAL A 170 12.09 5.78 -9.04
C VAL A 170 13.38 6.31 -9.66
N MET A 171 14.52 5.67 -9.40
CA MET A 171 15.81 6.10 -9.94
C MET A 171 15.91 5.94 -11.46
N ALA A 172 15.09 5.07 -12.06
CA ALA A 172 15.00 4.89 -13.51
C ALA A 172 14.03 5.88 -14.18
N GLN A 173 13.29 6.69 -13.41
CA GLN A 173 12.41 7.71 -13.98
C GLN A 173 13.21 8.85 -14.63
N SER A 174 12.55 9.57 -15.53
CA SER A 174 13.16 10.70 -16.22
C SER A 174 13.21 11.95 -15.34
N ILE A 175 13.96 12.97 -15.78
CA ILE A 175 14.08 14.22 -15.04
C ILE A 175 12.75 14.94 -14.85
N ASP A 176 11.79 14.77 -15.76
CA ASP A 176 10.45 15.37 -15.68
C ASP A 176 9.73 14.93 -14.41
N PHE A 177 9.83 13.64 -14.09
CA PHE A 177 9.29 13.07 -12.86
C PHE A 177 9.98 13.70 -11.64
N HIS A 178 11.32 13.75 -11.62
CA HIS A 178 12.10 14.25 -10.49
C HIS A 178 12.03 15.78 -10.29
N SER A 179 11.69 16.55 -11.32
CA SER A 179 11.55 18.01 -11.21
C SER A 179 10.16 18.47 -10.80
N THR A 180 9.14 17.68 -11.12
CA THR A 180 7.73 18.03 -10.90
C THR A 180 7.20 17.44 -9.59
N GLN A 181 7.67 16.25 -9.21
CA GLN A 181 7.26 15.57 -7.99
C GLN A 181 8.05 16.07 -6.77
N ASP A 182 7.38 16.25 -5.64
CA ASP A 182 8.06 16.52 -4.38
C ASP A 182 8.87 15.27 -3.98
N SER A 183 10.16 15.45 -3.75
CA SER A 183 11.05 14.36 -3.30
C SER A 183 10.57 13.74 -1.98
N ALA A 184 9.92 14.52 -1.11
CA ALA A 184 9.32 14.00 0.11
C ALA A 184 8.11 13.09 -0.17
N GLU A 185 7.31 13.41 -1.19
CA GLU A 185 6.16 12.62 -1.60
C GLU A 185 6.58 11.31 -2.27
N VAL A 186 7.59 11.36 -3.13
CA VAL A 186 8.18 10.16 -3.75
C VAL A 186 8.81 9.26 -2.68
N MET A 187 9.55 9.84 -1.74
CA MET A 187 10.12 9.08 -0.61
C MET A 187 9.03 8.42 0.22
N LYS A 188 7.98 9.18 0.56
CA LYS A 188 6.81 8.66 1.27
C LYS A 188 6.16 7.50 0.52
N ALA A 189 5.99 7.60 -0.80
CA ALA A 189 5.43 6.52 -1.61
C ALA A 189 6.33 5.27 -1.64
N VAL A 190 7.66 5.43 -1.62
CA VAL A 190 8.62 4.32 -1.52
C VAL A 190 8.59 3.68 -0.13
N GLU A 191 8.56 4.48 0.94
CA GLU A 191 8.44 4.03 2.33
C GLU A 191 7.11 3.29 2.57
N GLN A 192 6.02 3.81 2.00
CA GLN A 192 4.70 3.18 1.99
C GLN A 192 4.68 1.85 1.20
N GLY A 193 5.75 1.49 0.49
CA GLY A 193 5.88 0.15 -0.08
C GLY A 193 5.89 -0.99 0.95
N GLU A 194 6.20 -0.68 2.22
CA GLU A 194 6.00 -1.62 3.32
C GLU A 194 4.52 -1.98 3.51
N SER A 195 3.60 -0.99 3.40
CA SER A 195 2.16 -1.23 3.63
C SER A 195 1.60 -2.22 2.62
N LEU A 196 2.04 -2.17 1.36
CA LEU A 196 1.67 -3.16 0.34
C LEU A 196 2.09 -4.59 0.71
N GLY A 197 3.30 -4.76 1.26
CA GLY A 197 3.76 -6.05 1.77
C GLY A 197 2.88 -6.55 2.93
N MET A 198 2.42 -5.62 3.78
CA MET A 198 1.49 -5.91 4.87
C MET A 198 0.10 -6.27 4.35
N VAL A 199 -0.45 -5.58 3.34
CA VAL A 199 -1.77 -5.87 2.74
C VAL A 199 -1.88 -7.35 2.36
N LEU A 200 -0.94 -7.86 1.57
CA LEU A 200 -1.00 -9.23 1.09
C LEU A 200 -0.86 -10.24 2.23
N GLN A 201 -0.03 -9.93 3.23
CA GLN A 201 0.14 -10.75 4.42
C GLN A 201 -1.12 -10.76 5.29
N THR A 202 -1.73 -9.60 5.55
CA THR A 202 -2.97 -9.45 6.30
C THR A 202 -4.10 -10.26 5.65
N VAL A 203 -4.22 -10.21 4.32
CA VAL A 203 -5.22 -11.01 3.60
C VAL A 203 -5.00 -12.51 3.80
N VAL A 204 -3.77 -12.98 3.61
CA VAL A 204 -3.46 -14.43 3.63
C VAL A 204 -3.40 -15.00 5.05
N PHE A 205 -2.85 -14.26 6.01
CA PHE A 205 -2.55 -14.77 7.35
C PHE A 205 -3.53 -14.30 8.43
N ASP A 206 -4.22 -13.17 8.25
CA ASP A 206 -5.11 -12.62 9.29
C ASP A 206 -6.59 -12.68 8.89
N ILE A 207 -6.92 -12.58 7.59
CA ILE A 207 -8.31 -12.54 7.11
C ILE A 207 -8.78 -13.90 6.60
N ALA A 208 -7.97 -14.59 5.80
CA ALA A 208 -8.35 -15.89 5.25
C ALA A 208 -8.61 -16.96 6.33
N PRO A 209 -7.78 -17.11 7.39
CA PRO A 209 -8.02 -18.16 8.38
C PRO A 209 -9.33 -18.00 9.16
N PRO A 210 -9.71 -16.81 9.69
CA PRO A 210 -11.02 -16.61 10.32
C PRO A 210 -12.21 -16.95 9.42
N LEU A 211 -12.14 -16.68 8.11
CA LEU A 211 -13.19 -17.06 7.17
C LEU A 211 -13.33 -18.58 7.08
N VAL A 212 -12.19 -19.30 7.05
CA VAL A 212 -12.18 -20.76 7.10
C VAL A 212 -12.73 -21.27 8.44
N ASP A 213 -12.42 -20.61 9.57
CA ASP A 213 -12.91 -20.99 10.90
C ASP A 213 -14.43 -20.95 10.97
N VAL A 214 -15.04 -19.90 10.44
CA VAL A 214 -16.51 -19.75 10.40
C VAL A 214 -17.13 -20.87 9.56
N ILE A 215 -16.55 -21.21 8.42
CA ILE A 215 -17.03 -22.31 7.56
C ILE A 215 -16.91 -23.66 8.28
N VAL A 216 -15.75 -23.93 8.88
CA VAL A 216 -15.48 -25.16 9.65
C VAL A 216 -16.41 -25.26 10.85
N ALA A 217 -16.61 -24.18 11.59
CA ALA A 217 -17.56 -24.10 12.71
C ALA A 217 -18.99 -24.43 12.27
N CYS A 218 -19.46 -23.83 11.18
CA CYS A 218 -20.79 -24.12 10.62
C CYS A 218 -20.92 -25.60 10.23
N ALA A 219 -19.90 -26.17 9.58
CA ALA A 219 -19.89 -27.58 9.20
C ALA A 219 -19.89 -28.53 10.41
N ILE A 220 -19.15 -28.20 11.47
CA ILE A 220 -19.12 -28.96 12.72
C ILE A 220 -20.47 -28.90 13.42
N PHE A 221 -21.07 -27.71 13.56
CA PHE A 221 -22.38 -27.53 14.21
C PHE A 221 -23.51 -28.20 13.42
N TYR A 222 -23.44 -28.17 12.08
CA TYR A 222 -24.37 -28.87 11.20
C TYR A 222 -24.34 -30.38 11.46
N ARG A 223 -23.14 -30.97 11.50
CA ARG A 223 -22.97 -32.41 11.72
C ARG A 223 -23.26 -32.85 13.15
N LYS A 224 -22.84 -32.07 14.14
CA LYS A 224 -22.91 -32.45 15.56
C LYS A 224 -24.30 -32.23 16.17
N PHE A 225 -24.97 -31.13 15.81
CA PHE A 225 -26.28 -30.79 16.35
C PHE A 225 -27.38 -30.97 15.30
N ASN A 226 -27.54 -30.00 14.41
CA ASN A 226 -28.59 -29.98 13.38
C ASN A 226 -28.34 -28.83 12.40
N PRO A 227 -28.87 -28.93 11.16
CA PRO A 227 -29.05 -27.80 10.26
C PRO A 227 -29.57 -26.51 10.91
N ALA A 228 -30.57 -26.59 11.80
CA ALA A 228 -31.18 -25.38 12.40
C ALA A 228 -30.18 -24.59 13.28
N VAL A 229 -29.32 -25.29 14.04
CA VAL A 229 -28.30 -24.63 14.89
C VAL A 229 -27.23 -23.98 14.01
N ALA A 230 -26.80 -24.67 12.95
CA ALA A 230 -25.83 -24.13 12.00
C ALA A 230 -26.37 -22.91 11.23
N LEU A 231 -27.66 -22.90 10.87
CA LEU A 231 -28.30 -21.77 10.20
C LEU A 231 -28.38 -20.52 11.10
N ILE A 232 -28.69 -20.70 12.39
CA ILE A 232 -28.68 -19.57 13.34
C ILE A 232 -27.26 -19.05 13.53
N LEU A 233 -26.27 -19.94 13.65
CA LEU A 233 -24.87 -19.53 13.75
C LEU A 233 -24.46 -18.71 12.52
N LEU A 234 -24.66 -19.25 11.31
CA LEU A 234 -24.32 -18.55 10.07
C LEU A 234 -25.07 -17.22 9.92
N GLY A 235 -26.38 -17.22 10.19
CA GLY A 235 -27.22 -16.03 10.15
C GLY A 235 -26.76 -14.96 11.13
N SER A 236 -26.40 -15.35 12.36
CA SER A 236 -25.88 -14.43 13.37
C SER A 236 -24.53 -13.83 12.99
N CYS A 237 -23.62 -14.61 12.40
CA CYS A 237 -22.35 -14.11 11.87
C CYS A 237 -22.58 -13.08 10.76
N ILE A 238 -23.47 -13.37 9.81
CA ILE A 238 -23.81 -12.45 8.72
C ILE A 238 -24.44 -11.16 9.27
N ILE A 239 -25.40 -11.27 10.19
CA ILE A 239 -26.04 -10.12 10.82
C ILE A 239 -25.01 -9.27 11.58
N TYR A 240 -24.09 -9.91 12.31
CA TYR A 240 -23.02 -9.22 13.02
C TYR A 240 -22.10 -8.45 12.07
N LEU A 241 -21.68 -9.07 10.96
CA LEU A 241 -20.87 -8.42 9.92
C LEU A 241 -21.59 -7.23 9.28
N ILE A 242 -22.88 -7.39 8.95
CA ILE A 242 -23.71 -6.31 8.38
C ILE A 242 -23.88 -5.17 9.39
N ALA A 243 -24.16 -5.48 10.65
CA ALA A 243 -24.32 -4.49 11.72
C ALA A 243 -23.03 -3.69 11.95
N GLN A 244 -21.87 -4.34 11.85
CA GLN A 244 -20.56 -3.69 11.91
C GLN A 244 -20.28 -2.78 10.71
N GLY A 245 -20.61 -3.21 9.50
CA GLY A 245 -20.54 -2.35 8.31
C GLY A 245 -21.42 -1.10 8.46
N PHE A 246 -22.67 -1.29 8.92
CA PHE A 246 -23.60 -0.19 9.17
C PHE A 246 -23.14 0.76 10.28
N SER A 247 -22.53 0.22 11.35
CA SER A 247 -21.92 1.02 12.42
C SER A 247 -20.88 2.00 11.88
N THR A 248 -20.10 1.57 10.89
CA THR A 248 -19.08 2.41 10.25
C THR A 248 -19.74 3.54 9.45
N LYS A 249 -20.75 3.23 8.64
CA LYS A 249 -21.52 4.23 7.88
C LYS A 249 -22.18 5.27 8.79
N LEU A 250 -22.77 4.84 9.90
CA LEU A 250 -23.41 5.74 10.86
C LEU A 250 -22.45 6.74 11.49
N THR A 251 -21.16 6.41 11.62
CA THR A 251 -20.15 7.26 12.28
C THR A 251 -19.23 7.99 11.30
N ALA A 252 -19.33 7.72 10.00
CA ALA A 252 -18.51 8.32 8.94
C ALA A 252 -18.45 9.86 9.03
N GLY A 253 -19.60 10.55 9.12
CA GLY A 253 -19.61 12.01 9.23
C GLY A 253 -18.88 12.57 10.47
N ASN A 254 -19.01 11.89 11.62
CA ASN A 254 -18.32 12.27 12.84
C ASN A 254 -16.81 11.99 12.78
N ARG A 255 -16.42 10.92 12.07
CA ARG A 255 -15.02 10.59 11.79
C ARG A 255 -14.39 11.66 10.90
N ARG A 256 -15.08 12.06 9.81
CA ARG A 256 -14.67 13.15 8.90
C ARG A 256 -14.44 14.47 9.65
N ASP A 257 -15.36 14.87 10.53
CA ASP A 257 -15.21 16.07 11.37
C ASP A 257 -13.97 16.00 12.29
N THR A 258 -13.71 14.82 12.85
CA THR A 258 -12.55 14.58 13.75
C THR A 258 -11.24 14.66 12.97
N ALA A 259 -11.16 13.99 11.81
CA ALA A 259 -10.00 14.03 10.93
C ALA A 259 -9.71 15.46 10.44
N ARG A 260 -10.73 16.24 10.08
CA ARG A 260 -10.56 17.65 9.66
C ARG A 260 -9.98 18.52 10.78
N ALA A 261 -10.45 18.34 12.02
CA ALA A 261 -9.95 19.05 13.18
C ALA A 261 -8.51 18.65 13.55
N GLU A 262 -8.19 17.36 13.45
CA GLU A 262 -6.84 16.82 13.64
C GLU A 262 -5.85 17.43 12.65
N ARG A 263 -6.19 17.45 11.36
CA ARG A 263 -5.36 18.07 10.32
C ARG A 263 -5.14 19.55 10.59
N PHE A 264 -6.17 20.27 11.01
CA PHE A 264 -6.03 21.68 11.36
C PHE A 264 -5.04 21.87 12.52
N GLN A 265 -5.12 21.04 13.56
CA GLN A 265 -4.16 21.02 14.66
C GLN A 265 -2.73 20.72 14.17
N ILE A 266 -2.53 19.65 13.38
CA ILE A 266 -1.22 19.26 12.85
C ILE A 266 -0.62 20.38 12.01
N ARG A 267 -1.40 20.99 11.10
CA ARG A 267 -0.94 22.13 10.30
C ARG A 267 -0.48 23.30 11.15
N LYS A 268 -1.18 23.62 12.25
CA LYS A 268 -0.78 24.67 13.18
C LYS A 268 0.55 24.36 13.87
N ILE A 269 0.77 23.10 14.25
CA ILE A 269 2.06 22.65 14.82
C ILE A 269 3.18 22.83 13.78
N HIS A 270 3.00 22.31 12.56
CA HIS A 270 4.01 22.43 11.50
C HIS A 270 4.34 23.88 11.17
N GLN A 271 3.33 24.74 11.01
CA GLN A 271 3.51 26.17 10.72
C GLN A 271 4.27 26.89 11.84
N ALA A 272 3.97 26.59 13.11
CA ALA A 272 4.65 27.20 14.24
C ALA A 272 6.12 26.76 14.36
N ILE A 273 6.42 25.48 14.06
CA ILE A 273 7.78 24.94 14.09
C ILE A 273 8.60 25.44 12.91
N GLN A 274 8.08 25.37 11.68
CA GLN A 274 8.77 25.88 10.49
C GLN A 274 8.96 27.40 10.58
N GLY A 275 7.95 28.11 11.08
CA GLY A 275 7.96 29.55 11.30
C GLY A 275 8.60 29.98 12.62
N TRP A 276 9.34 29.11 13.32
CA TRP A 276 9.84 29.40 14.67
C TRP A 276 10.65 30.70 14.74
N GLN A 277 11.52 30.95 13.74
CA GLN A 277 12.29 32.19 13.65
C GLN A 277 11.37 33.43 13.58
N THR A 278 10.30 33.37 12.79
CA THR A 278 9.31 34.46 12.70
C THR A 278 8.60 34.68 14.03
N VAL A 279 8.18 33.59 14.71
CA VAL A 279 7.56 33.69 16.04
C VAL A 279 8.52 34.32 17.05
N ALA A 280 9.82 33.99 16.97
CA ALA A 280 10.87 34.59 17.79
C ALA A 280 11.09 36.08 17.45
N TYR A 281 11.17 36.45 16.17
CA TYR A 281 11.36 37.83 15.72
C TYR A 281 10.26 38.77 16.23
N PHE A 282 9.01 38.29 16.29
CA PHE A 282 7.87 39.09 16.75
C PHE A 282 7.45 38.78 18.20
N ASN A 283 8.19 37.93 18.92
CA ASN A 283 7.90 37.48 20.29
C ASN A 283 6.44 37.02 20.51
N GLN A 284 5.88 36.24 19.57
CA GLN A 284 4.46 35.83 19.55
C GLN A 284 4.18 34.46 20.17
N PHE A 285 5.09 33.90 21.00
CA PHE A 285 4.95 32.57 21.57
C PHE A 285 3.62 32.33 22.30
N LYS A 286 3.13 33.30 23.07
CA LYS A 286 1.84 33.19 23.77
C LYS A 286 0.64 33.11 22.82
N ARG A 287 0.70 33.83 21.69
CA ARG A 287 -0.37 33.83 20.68
C ARG A 287 -0.43 32.50 19.95
N GLU A 288 0.72 31.96 19.57
CA GLU A 288 0.80 30.64 18.92
C GLU A 288 0.38 29.52 19.89
N ALA A 289 0.80 29.58 21.16
CA ALA A 289 0.35 28.64 22.18
C ALA A 289 -1.18 28.67 22.37
N LYS A 290 -1.80 29.86 22.36
CA LYS A 290 -3.26 29.99 22.44
C LYS A 290 -3.95 29.41 21.20
N THR A 291 -3.48 29.75 20.01
CA THR A 291 -4.02 29.24 18.74
C THR A 291 -3.97 27.72 18.69
N LEU A 292 -2.87 27.12 19.15
CA LEU A 292 -2.74 25.68 19.26
C LEU A 292 -3.71 25.11 20.31
N SER A 293 -3.84 25.73 21.48
CA SER A 293 -4.79 25.32 22.52
C SER A 293 -6.23 25.31 21.99
N ASP A 294 -6.64 26.33 21.24
CA ASP A 294 -7.97 26.41 20.63
C ASP A 294 -8.18 25.28 19.60
N ALA A 295 -7.17 25.00 18.77
CA ALA A 295 -7.19 23.88 17.82
C ALA A 295 -7.30 22.51 18.51
N VAL A 296 -6.51 22.29 19.57
CA VAL A 296 -6.52 21.06 20.39
C VAL A 296 -7.88 20.88 21.07
N SER A 297 -8.48 21.95 21.58
CA SER A 297 -9.81 21.89 22.21
C SER A 297 -10.91 21.50 21.22
N THR A 298 -10.82 22.02 19.99
CA THR A 298 -11.75 21.70 18.90
C THR A 298 -11.63 20.23 18.49
N HIS A 299 -10.39 19.75 18.26
CA HIS A 299 -10.13 18.34 17.97
C HIS A 299 -10.61 17.42 19.11
N SER A 300 -10.34 17.78 20.36
CA SER A 300 -10.78 17.01 21.52
C SER A 300 -12.30 16.93 21.62
N ALA A 301 -13.01 18.02 21.31
CA ALA A 301 -14.47 18.06 21.34
C ALA A 301 -15.12 17.22 20.23
N THR A 302 -14.61 17.32 18.99
CA THR A 302 -15.10 16.50 17.86
C THR A 302 -14.79 15.03 18.08
N ARG A 303 -13.58 14.71 18.55
CA ARG A 303 -13.17 13.35 18.93
C ARG A 303 -14.04 12.76 20.02
N ALA A 304 -14.30 13.49 21.11
CA ALA A 304 -15.18 13.02 22.18
C ALA A 304 -16.61 12.74 21.69
N LYS A 305 -17.14 13.56 20.76
CA LYS A 305 -18.45 13.33 20.14
C LYS A 305 -18.46 12.06 19.28
N PHE A 306 -17.40 11.83 18.49
CA PHE A 306 -17.22 10.62 17.70
C PHE A 306 -17.12 9.38 18.60
N GLU A 307 -16.21 9.37 19.59
CA GLU A 307 -15.98 8.24 20.48
C GLU A 307 -17.23 7.87 21.28
N ARG A 308 -18.00 8.84 21.79
CA ARG A 308 -19.27 8.57 22.49
C ARG A 308 -20.29 7.89 21.58
N LYS A 309 -20.45 8.38 20.36
CA LYS A 309 -21.40 7.80 19.38
C LYS A 309 -20.95 6.40 18.97
N GLN A 310 -19.65 6.21 18.71
CA GLN A 310 -19.06 4.93 18.37
C GLN A 310 -19.25 3.92 19.52
N ALA A 311 -19.02 4.33 20.77
CA ALA A 311 -19.21 3.47 21.94
C ALA A 311 -20.67 3.01 22.09
N LEU A 312 -21.64 3.92 21.88
CA LEU A 312 -23.06 3.57 21.97
C LEU A 312 -23.49 2.60 20.85
N ILE A 313 -23.04 2.83 19.62
CA ILE A 313 -23.35 1.94 18.50
C ILE A 313 -22.68 0.57 18.70
N GLN A 314 -21.40 0.57 19.10
CA GLN A 314 -20.65 -0.65 19.40
C GLN A 314 -21.35 -1.49 20.48
N ALA A 315 -21.84 -0.86 21.56
CA ALA A 315 -22.59 -1.56 22.61
C ALA A 315 -23.87 -2.24 22.08
N VAL A 316 -24.60 -1.60 21.16
CA VAL A 316 -25.80 -2.19 20.54
C VAL A 316 -25.43 -3.35 19.62
N VAL A 317 -24.37 -3.21 18.82
CA VAL A 317 -23.89 -4.27 17.94
C VAL A 317 -23.36 -5.46 18.76
N GLU A 318 -22.62 -5.21 19.83
CA GLU A 318 -22.09 -6.25 20.72
C GLU A 318 -23.17 -7.03 21.45
N LEU A 319 -24.36 -6.45 21.69
CA LEU A 319 -25.49 -7.17 22.28
C LEU A 319 -25.96 -8.37 21.43
N SER A 320 -25.68 -8.36 20.12
CA SER A 320 -25.99 -9.49 19.25
C SER A 320 -25.22 -10.77 19.62
N ILE A 321 -24.03 -10.64 20.22
CA ILE A 321 -23.16 -11.76 20.62
C ILE A 321 -23.81 -12.57 21.76
N PRO A 322 -24.13 -12.00 22.95
CA PRO A 322 -24.79 -12.74 24.01
C PRO A 322 -26.22 -13.17 23.63
N ALA A 323 -26.93 -12.42 22.78
CA ALA A 323 -28.23 -12.84 22.27
C ALA A 323 -28.13 -14.13 21.41
N THR A 324 -27.12 -14.19 20.53
CA THR A 324 -26.82 -15.38 19.72
C THR A 324 -26.38 -16.55 20.60
N TRP A 325 -25.49 -16.30 21.56
CA TRP A 325 -25.06 -17.30 22.52
C TRP A 325 -26.26 -17.92 23.24
N PHE A 326 -27.18 -17.09 23.74
CA PHE A 326 -28.37 -17.55 24.44
C PHE A 326 -29.31 -18.37 23.54
N ALA A 327 -29.53 -17.91 22.30
CA ALA A 327 -30.37 -18.64 21.34
C ALA A 327 -29.82 -20.04 21.03
N LEU A 328 -28.50 -20.14 20.80
CA LEU A 328 -27.83 -21.43 20.54
C LEU A 328 -27.82 -22.31 21.80
N ALA A 329 -27.49 -21.74 22.96
CA ALA A 329 -27.51 -22.43 24.25
C ALA A 329 -28.89 -23.03 24.54
N TYR A 330 -29.95 -22.26 24.31
CA TYR A 330 -31.33 -22.71 24.50
C TYR A 330 -31.67 -23.91 23.60
N MET A 331 -31.33 -23.87 22.32
CA MET A 331 -31.58 -24.99 21.40
C MET A 331 -30.80 -26.26 21.76
N ILE A 332 -29.55 -26.10 22.20
CA ILE A 332 -28.72 -27.22 22.62
C ILE A 332 -29.25 -27.82 23.93
N LEU A 333 -29.61 -26.98 24.91
CA LEU A 333 -30.20 -27.41 26.18
C LEU A 333 -31.54 -28.12 25.99
N GLN A 334 -32.41 -27.65 25.10
CA GLN A 334 -33.65 -28.35 24.76
C GLN A 334 -33.39 -29.77 24.25
N ARG A 335 -32.32 -29.98 23.50
CA ARG A 335 -31.96 -31.30 22.95
C ARG A 335 -31.38 -32.24 24.01
N ILE A 336 -30.59 -31.69 24.93
CA ILE A 336 -30.08 -32.41 26.09
C ILE A 336 -31.24 -32.80 27.01
N ALA A 337 -32.16 -31.87 27.30
CA ALA A 337 -33.36 -32.13 28.09
C ALA A 337 -34.29 -33.17 27.45
N ALA A 338 -34.37 -33.19 26.12
CA ALA A 338 -35.09 -34.21 25.36
C ALA A 338 -34.34 -35.55 25.24
N GLY A 339 -33.14 -35.69 25.83
CA GLY A 339 -32.33 -36.91 25.80
C GLY A 339 -31.73 -37.25 24.44
N LYS A 340 -31.68 -36.30 23.49
CA LYS A 340 -31.19 -36.54 22.12
C LYS A 340 -29.67 -36.43 21.98
N THR A 341 -29.03 -35.71 22.89
CA THR A 341 -27.58 -35.43 22.91
C THR A 341 -27.06 -35.49 24.35
N PRO A 342 -25.81 -35.90 24.56
CA PRO A 342 -25.25 -36.03 25.90
C PRO A 342 -24.90 -34.66 26.53
N PRO A 343 -24.75 -34.55 27.86
CA PRO A 343 -24.50 -33.28 28.55
C PRO A 343 -23.18 -32.60 28.13
N GLY A 344 -22.16 -33.36 27.75
CA GLY A 344 -20.86 -32.86 27.30
C GLY A 344 -20.91 -32.05 26.01
N ASP A 345 -21.98 -32.17 25.23
CA ASP A 345 -22.21 -31.30 24.07
C ASP A 345 -22.44 -29.84 24.47
N PHE A 346 -22.95 -29.58 25.68
CA PHE A 346 -23.04 -28.22 26.20
C PHE A 346 -21.65 -27.66 26.54
N VAL A 347 -20.77 -28.49 27.12
CA VAL A 347 -19.37 -28.10 27.41
C VAL A 347 -18.59 -27.84 26.12
N PHE A 348 -18.80 -28.68 25.09
CA PHE A 348 -18.28 -28.43 23.75
C PHE A 348 -18.74 -27.08 23.21
N PHE A 349 -20.04 -26.77 23.31
CA PHE A 349 -20.56 -25.47 22.85
C PHE A 349 -19.94 -24.29 23.62
N LEU A 350 -19.87 -24.37 24.95
CA LEU A 350 -19.30 -23.31 25.79
C LEU A 350 -17.84 -23.00 25.40
N THR A 351 -17.05 -24.03 25.15
CA THR A 351 -15.61 -23.89 24.86
C THR A 351 -15.33 -23.56 23.39
N TYR A 352 -16.14 -24.08 22.47
CA TYR A 352 -16.00 -23.79 21.04
C TYR A 352 -16.57 -22.40 20.67
N TRP A 353 -17.44 -21.82 21.49
CA TRP A 353 -17.98 -20.47 21.28
C TRP A 353 -16.88 -19.41 21.11
N ASP A 354 -15.89 -19.44 21.98
CA ASP A 354 -14.76 -18.52 21.95
C ASP A 354 -13.96 -18.67 20.66
N ALA A 355 -13.74 -19.91 20.21
CA ALA A 355 -13.08 -20.21 18.93
C ALA A 355 -13.84 -19.66 17.71
N ILE A 356 -15.13 -19.34 17.82
CA ILE A 356 -15.92 -18.73 16.75
C ILE A 356 -15.94 -17.20 16.86
N ILE A 357 -16.17 -16.66 18.06
CA ILE A 357 -16.39 -15.22 18.24
C ILE A 357 -15.10 -14.43 18.10
N TYR A 358 -13.98 -14.90 18.65
CA TYR A 358 -12.72 -14.16 18.58
C TYR A 358 -12.27 -13.90 17.13
N PRO A 359 -12.19 -14.91 16.23
CA PRO A 359 -11.81 -14.67 14.84
C PRO A 359 -12.77 -13.72 14.11
N LEU A 360 -14.07 -13.79 14.41
CA LEU A 360 -15.07 -12.92 13.79
C LEU A 360 -14.89 -11.44 14.21
N GLN A 361 -14.67 -11.17 15.50
CA GLN A 361 -14.38 -9.82 16.01
C GLN A 361 -13.06 -9.28 15.45
N TYR A 362 -12.06 -10.15 15.38
CA TYR A 362 -10.75 -9.84 14.82
C TYR A 362 -10.86 -9.44 13.33
N LEU A 363 -11.56 -10.25 12.52
CA LEU A 363 -11.76 -10.03 11.09
C LEU A 363 -12.23 -8.61 10.74
N ILE A 364 -13.22 -8.08 11.46
CA ILE A 364 -13.76 -6.73 11.21
C ILE A 364 -12.72 -5.63 11.46
N ASN A 365 -11.92 -5.77 12.52
CA ASN A 365 -10.85 -4.82 12.78
C ASN A 365 -9.83 -4.86 11.64
N HIS A 366 -9.39 -6.05 11.22
CA HIS A 366 -8.40 -6.20 10.16
C HIS A 366 -8.88 -5.73 8.79
N ILE A 367 -10.16 -5.93 8.45
CA ILE A 367 -10.72 -5.39 7.21
C ILE A 367 -10.64 -3.85 7.18
N ARG A 368 -10.86 -3.19 8.33
CA ARG A 368 -10.73 -1.72 8.40
C ARG A 368 -9.29 -1.24 8.25
N TRP A 369 -8.33 -1.91 8.90
CA TRP A 369 -6.91 -1.63 8.72
C TRP A 369 -6.47 -1.85 7.28
N LEU A 370 -6.88 -2.97 6.69
CA LEU A 370 -6.56 -3.33 5.32
C LEU A 370 -7.02 -2.27 4.31
N ALA A 371 -8.21 -1.69 4.50
CA ALA A 371 -8.73 -0.64 3.63
C ALA A 371 -7.84 0.62 3.65
N GLY A 372 -7.26 0.97 4.80
CA GLY A 372 -6.27 2.04 4.90
C GLY A 372 -4.95 1.68 4.20
N ASP A 373 -4.43 0.48 4.45
CA ASP A 373 -3.19 -0.01 3.83
C ASP A 373 -3.30 -0.09 2.29
N PHE A 374 -4.50 -0.37 1.74
CA PHE A 374 -4.75 -0.36 0.30
C PHE A 374 -4.53 1.00 -0.35
N VAL A 375 -4.82 2.09 0.35
CA VAL A 375 -4.64 3.47 -0.17
C VAL A 375 -3.16 3.78 -0.31
N ASP A 376 -2.39 3.45 0.72
CA ASP A 376 -0.94 3.63 0.70
C ASP A 376 -0.30 2.73 -0.37
N ALA A 377 -0.79 1.49 -0.50
CA ALA A 377 -0.37 0.57 -1.54
C ALA A 377 -0.73 1.06 -2.96
N GLU A 378 -1.82 1.80 -3.13
CA GLU A 378 -2.22 2.38 -4.41
C GLU A 378 -1.27 3.48 -4.89
N ARG A 379 -0.75 4.32 -3.98
CA ARG A 379 0.29 5.31 -4.33
C ARG A 379 1.54 4.64 -4.88
N LEU A 380 2.00 3.58 -4.23
CA LEU A 380 3.13 2.81 -4.73
C LEU A 380 2.81 2.16 -6.09
N LEU A 381 1.61 1.60 -6.25
CA LEU A 381 1.19 1.00 -7.52
C LEU A 381 1.16 2.04 -8.66
N LEU A 382 0.66 3.24 -8.40
CA LEU A 382 0.68 4.35 -9.34
C LEU A 382 2.11 4.72 -9.70
N LEU A 383 2.97 4.89 -8.69
CA LEU A 383 4.39 5.18 -8.86
C LEU A 383 5.07 4.15 -9.75
N LEU A 384 4.85 2.86 -9.52
CA LEU A 384 5.45 1.74 -10.28
C LEU A 384 4.87 1.57 -11.69
N LYS A 385 3.68 2.11 -11.96
CA LYS A 385 3.07 2.13 -13.29
C LYS A 385 3.52 3.33 -14.12
N THR A 386 4.11 4.36 -13.50
CA THR A 386 4.65 5.53 -14.20
C THR A 386 5.77 5.11 -15.15
N LYS A 387 5.68 5.55 -16.39
CA LYS A 387 6.70 5.24 -17.40
C LYS A 387 7.66 6.42 -17.54
N PRO A 388 8.98 6.18 -17.60
CA PRO A 388 9.95 7.22 -17.89
C PRO A 388 9.67 7.82 -19.27
N SER A 389 9.78 9.15 -19.38
CA SER A 389 9.60 9.87 -20.66
C SER A 389 10.73 9.59 -21.66
N VAL A 390 11.92 9.24 -21.17
CA VAL A 390 13.11 8.95 -21.98
C VAL A 390 13.56 7.52 -21.71
N VAL A 391 13.60 6.69 -22.75
CA VAL A 391 14.08 5.30 -22.70
C VAL A 391 15.04 5.00 -23.84
N ASP A 392 15.86 3.97 -23.66
CA ASP A 392 16.66 3.42 -24.76
C ASP A 392 15.75 2.88 -25.87
N ALA A 393 16.09 3.17 -27.12
CA ALA A 393 15.45 2.53 -28.26
C ALA A 393 15.71 1.01 -28.22
N PRO A 394 14.78 0.15 -28.72
CA PRO A 394 14.95 -1.30 -28.70
C PRO A 394 16.25 -1.81 -29.35
N GLU A 395 16.76 -1.08 -30.34
CA GLU A 395 18.00 -1.38 -31.07
C GLU A 395 19.15 -0.43 -30.71
N ALA A 396 19.10 0.23 -29.55
CA ALA A 396 20.15 1.15 -29.13
C ALA A 396 21.50 0.44 -28.98
N HIS A 397 22.57 1.09 -29.46
CA HIS A 397 23.94 0.58 -29.38
C HIS A 397 24.82 1.46 -28.48
N PRO A 398 25.94 0.97 -27.93
CA PRO A 398 26.85 1.82 -27.19
C PRO A 398 27.42 2.95 -28.07
N LEU A 399 27.46 4.18 -27.56
CA LEU A 399 28.06 5.33 -28.23
C LEU A 399 29.56 5.10 -28.43
N ALA A 400 30.01 5.15 -29.69
CA ALA A 400 31.43 5.08 -30.02
C ALA A 400 31.99 6.50 -30.22
N VAL A 401 32.58 7.08 -29.18
CA VAL A 401 33.22 8.42 -29.26
C VAL A 401 34.51 8.31 -30.09
N ARG A 402 34.55 8.96 -31.25
CA ARG A 402 35.74 8.97 -32.13
C ARG A 402 36.53 10.25 -31.95
N ASP A 403 35.91 11.37 -32.30
CA ASP A 403 36.48 12.71 -32.32
C ASP A 403 35.82 13.67 -31.31
N GLY A 404 34.62 13.31 -30.81
CA GLY A 404 33.85 14.13 -29.88
C GLY A 404 33.15 15.32 -30.52
N GLY A 405 33.00 15.36 -31.84
CA GLY A 405 32.25 16.42 -32.52
C GLY A 405 30.76 16.35 -32.17
N VAL A 406 30.14 17.49 -31.85
CA VAL A 406 28.70 17.58 -31.50
C VAL A 406 27.97 18.44 -32.51
N ARG A 407 26.82 17.98 -32.99
CA ARG A 407 26.00 18.73 -33.95
C ARG A 407 24.54 18.77 -33.53
N PHE A 408 23.97 19.97 -33.57
CA PHE A 408 22.54 20.23 -33.45
C PHE A 408 22.04 20.66 -34.84
N GLU A 409 21.01 20.00 -35.36
CA GLU A 409 20.38 20.31 -36.64
C GLU A 409 18.88 20.53 -36.44
N ASP A 410 18.43 21.77 -36.60
CA ASP A 410 17.05 22.25 -36.52
C ASP A 410 16.31 21.80 -35.26
N VAL A 411 17.03 21.80 -34.14
CA VAL A 411 16.54 21.27 -32.86
C VAL A 411 15.50 22.21 -32.25
N SER A 412 14.32 21.67 -32.00
CA SER A 412 13.26 22.33 -31.23
C SER A 412 12.85 21.49 -30.02
N PHE A 413 12.55 22.16 -28.91
CA PHE A 413 12.21 21.51 -27.65
C PHE A 413 11.22 22.34 -26.82
N MET A 414 10.26 21.65 -26.20
CA MET A 414 9.26 22.17 -25.28
C MET A 414 9.31 21.36 -23.98
N TYR A 415 9.25 22.02 -22.83
CA TYR A 415 9.07 21.32 -21.53
C TYR A 415 7.62 20.85 -21.38
N ASP A 416 6.67 21.76 -21.64
CA ASP A 416 5.24 21.48 -21.66
C ASP A 416 4.64 21.98 -22.97
N GLU A 417 3.48 21.42 -23.36
CA GLU A 417 2.78 21.82 -24.57
C GLU A 417 2.49 23.34 -24.58
N GLY A 418 2.84 23.99 -25.70
CA GLY A 418 2.50 25.40 -25.94
C GLY A 418 3.63 26.41 -25.79
N ARG A 419 4.78 26.06 -25.17
CA ARG A 419 5.93 26.98 -25.10
C ARG A 419 7.28 26.32 -25.38
N TYR A 420 7.84 26.65 -26.54
CA TYR A 420 9.21 26.27 -26.90
C TYR A 420 10.25 26.92 -25.99
N ALA A 421 11.09 26.08 -25.42
CA ALA A 421 12.34 26.46 -24.77
C ALA A 421 13.48 26.65 -25.78
N LEU A 422 13.47 25.88 -26.87
CA LEU A 422 14.38 26.01 -28.01
C LEU A 422 13.57 25.93 -29.31
N ARG A 423 13.93 26.74 -30.31
CA ARG A 423 13.29 26.78 -31.64
C ARG A 423 14.35 26.77 -32.73
N ASN A 424 14.34 25.74 -33.57
CA ASN A 424 15.18 25.58 -34.76
C ASN A 424 16.65 25.95 -34.53
N ILE A 425 17.24 25.38 -33.47
CA ILE A 425 18.63 25.62 -33.12
C ILE A 425 19.55 24.71 -33.94
N SER A 426 20.47 25.33 -34.67
CA SER A 426 21.45 24.65 -35.51
C SER A 426 22.86 25.18 -35.22
N PHE A 427 23.77 24.32 -34.76
CA PHE A 427 25.18 24.65 -34.57
C PHE A 427 26.05 23.38 -34.55
N THR A 428 27.36 23.56 -34.73
CA THR A 428 28.34 22.47 -34.68
C THR A 428 29.49 22.84 -33.76
N ALA A 429 29.84 21.95 -32.84
CA ALA A 429 31.03 22.01 -32.01
C ALA A 429 32.07 21.04 -32.58
N SER A 430 33.16 21.58 -33.11
CA SER A 430 34.25 20.77 -33.66
C SER A 430 35.06 20.11 -32.53
N PRO A 431 35.71 18.96 -32.77
CA PRO A 431 36.64 18.34 -31.83
C PRO A 431 37.65 19.35 -31.24
N GLY A 432 37.77 19.37 -29.92
CA GLY A 432 38.70 20.28 -29.20
C GLY A 432 38.28 21.75 -29.15
N GLN A 433 37.15 22.13 -29.74
CA GLN A 433 36.66 23.50 -29.73
C GLN A 433 35.97 23.83 -28.40
N THR A 434 36.27 25.00 -27.84
CA THR A 434 35.50 25.56 -26.73
C THR A 434 34.40 26.47 -27.25
N ILE A 435 33.15 26.22 -26.85
CA ILE A 435 31.98 27.05 -27.19
C ILE A 435 31.38 27.63 -25.90
N ALA A 436 31.08 28.92 -25.93
CA ALA A 436 30.39 29.62 -24.86
C ALA A 436 28.98 30.03 -25.31
N PHE A 437 27.96 29.62 -24.55
CA PHE A 437 26.58 30.05 -24.77
C PHE A 437 26.26 31.27 -23.90
N VAL A 438 25.94 32.41 -24.52
CA VAL A 438 25.61 33.66 -23.83
C VAL A 438 24.19 34.09 -24.19
N GLY A 439 23.47 34.66 -23.23
CA GLY A 439 22.12 35.18 -23.45
C GLY A 439 21.39 35.47 -22.13
N GLN A 440 20.20 36.06 -22.21
CA GLN A 440 19.37 36.34 -21.04
C GLN A 440 18.94 35.06 -20.30
N THR A 441 18.56 35.17 -19.03
CA THR A 441 17.94 34.08 -18.28
C THR A 441 16.70 33.59 -19.02
N GLY A 442 16.55 32.26 -19.16
CA GLY A 442 15.45 31.67 -19.93
C GLY A 442 15.68 31.52 -21.43
N ALA A 443 16.83 31.95 -21.99
CA ALA A 443 17.17 31.77 -23.40
C ALA A 443 17.47 30.30 -23.83
N GLY A 444 17.17 29.30 -22.99
CA GLY A 444 17.34 27.89 -23.31
C GLY A 444 18.75 27.30 -23.14
N LYS A 445 19.74 28.07 -22.63
CA LYS A 445 21.13 27.62 -22.42
C LYS A 445 21.24 26.29 -21.64
N SER A 446 20.58 26.21 -20.49
CA SER A 446 20.56 24.99 -19.68
C SER A 446 19.80 23.86 -20.36
N SER A 447 18.79 24.18 -21.18
CA SER A 447 18.05 23.18 -21.96
C SER A 447 18.93 22.49 -23.00
N ILE A 448 19.85 23.21 -23.66
CA ILE A 448 20.82 22.62 -24.60
C ILE A 448 21.65 21.54 -23.91
N LEU A 449 22.19 21.84 -22.72
CA LEU A 449 22.98 20.88 -21.94
C LEU A 449 22.15 19.68 -21.48
N LYS A 450 20.91 19.92 -21.03
CA LYS A 450 19.99 18.83 -20.65
C LYS A 450 19.65 17.91 -21.83
N LEU A 451 19.45 18.45 -23.02
CA LEU A 451 19.20 17.67 -24.23
C LEU A 451 20.42 16.88 -24.69
N LEU A 452 21.63 17.45 -24.57
CA LEU A 452 22.87 16.76 -24.91
C LEU A 452 23.10 15.53 -24.02
N LEU A 453 22.75 15.62 -22.73
CA LEU A 453 22.75 14.50 -21.78
C LEU A 453 21.55 13.57 -21.93
N ARG A 454 20.65 13.90 -22.87
CA ARG A 454 19.37 13.23 -23.09
C ARG A 454 18.59 13.04 -21.77
N LEU A 455 18.50 14.13 -21.00
CA LEU A 455 17.62 14.22 -19.83
C LEU A 455 16.16 14.46 -20.27
N HIS A 456 15.98 15.10 -21.42
CA HIS A 456 14.72 15.12 -22.18
C HIS A 456 15.00 14.70 -23.63
N ASP A 457 13.99 14.17 -24.31
CA ASP A 457 14.04 13.99 -25.76
C ASP A 457 13.63 15.28 -26.50
N ILE A 458 14.13 15.46 -27.71
CA ILE A 458 13.81 16.62 -28.55
C ILE A 458 12.41 16.49 -29.15
N THR A 459 11.76 17.62 -29.44
CA THR A 459 10.47 17.62 -30.15
C THR A 459 10.66 17.42 -31.66
N SER A 460 11.70 18.04 -32.22
CA SER A 460 12.07 17.90 -33.64
C SER A 460 13.55 18.22 -33.86
N GLY A 461 14.07 17.84 -35.03
CA GLY A 461 15.47 18.03 -35.41
C GLY A 461 16.32 16.81 -35.08
N SER A 462 17.63 16.98 -34.99
CA SER A 462 18.55 15.91 -34.57
C SER A 462 19.75 16.43 -33.78
N ILE A 463 20.23 15.62 -32.85
CA ILE A 463 21.48 15.85 -32.11
C ILE A 463 22.39 14.64 -32.37
N THR A 464 23.62 14.90 -32.80
CA THR A 464 24.61 13.84 -33.05
C THR A 464 25.92 14.10 -32.30
N ILE A 465 26.58 13.01 -31.89
CA ILE A 465 27.93 12.99 -31.34
C ILE A 465 28.77 12.02 -32.18
N SER A 466 29.90 12.48 -32.74
CA SER A 466 30.70 11.71 -33.71
C SER A 466 29.83 11.08 -34.81
N ASP A 467 28.92 11.89 -35.38
CA ASP A 467 27.92 11.55 -36.40
C ASP A 467 26.90 10.45 -36.02
N GLN A 468 26.85 10.04 -34.74
CA GLN A 468 25.84 9.11 -34.22
C GLN A 468 24.70 9.88 -33.56
N GLN A 469 23.45 9.60 -33.92
CA GLN A 469 22.28 10.20 -33.28
C GLN A 469 22.17 9.72 -31.83
N ILE A 470 22.03 10.67 -30.90
CA ILE A 470 21.98 10.35 -29.46
C ILE A 470 20.74 9.54 -29.03
N GLN A 471 19.70 9.50 -29.88
CA GLN A 471 18.48 8.70 -29.66
C GLN A 471 18.70 7.21 -29.94
N ASN A 472 19.68 6.88 -30.79
CA ASN A 472 19.96 5.51 -31.24
C ASN A 472 21.09 4.85 -30.42
N VAL A 473 21.57 5.53 -29.38
CA VAL A 473 22.60 4.99 -28.49
C VAL A 473 22.07 4.79 -27.08
N THR A 474 22.69 3.88 -26.34
CA THR A 474 22.29 3.61 -24.94
C THR A 474 22.58 4.82 -24.05
N LEU A 475 21.63 5.19 -23.19
CA LEU A 475 21.73 6.32 -22.27
C LEU A 475 22.96 6.21 -21.35
N SER A 476 23.30 4.99 -20.90
CA SER A 476 24.51 4.75 -20.10
C SER A 476 25.76 5.19 -20.87
N SER A 477 25.98 4.67 -22.08
CA SER A 477 27.16 5.00 -22.87
C SER A 477 27.27 6.48 -23.24
N LEU A 478 26.12 7.14 -23.45
CA LEU A 478 26.06 8.58 -23.72
C LEU A 478 26.51 9.40 -22.52
N ARG A 479 26.01 9.06 -21.32
CA ARG A 479 26.31 9.79 -20.09
C ARG A 479 27.71 9.49 -19.58
N ASP A 480 28.22 8.28 -19.79
CA ASP A 480 29.62 7.92 -19.50
C ASP A 480 30.62 8.72 -20.34
N ALA A 481 30.21 9.18 -21.53
CA ALA A 481 31.04 9.97 -22.44
C ALA A 481 31.04 11.49 -22.14
N ILE A 482 30.18 11.98 -21.24
CA ILE A 482 29.97 13.41 -21.02
C ILE A 482 30.24 13.76 -19.56
N SER A 483 31.12 14.74 -19.31
CA SER A 483 31.35 15.31 -17.98
C SER A 483 30.63 16.64 -17.81
N VAL A 484 30.04 16.86 -16.63
CA VAL A 484 29.24 18.05 -16.31
C VAL A 484 29.70 18.63 -14.97
N VAL A 485 29.89 19.95 -14.94
CA VAL A 485 30.10 20.70 -13.69
C VAL A 485 28.82 21.51 -13.41
N PRO A 486 28.00 21.12 -12.42
CA PRO A 486 26.76 21.82 -12.12
C PRO A 486 27.04 23.18 -11.48
N GLN A 487 26.07 24.10 -11.59
CA GLN A 487 26.17 25.41 -10.95
C GLN A 487 26.21 25.32 -9.41
N THR A 488 25.43 24.40 -8.85
CA THR A 488 25.40 24.10 -7.41
C THR A 488 25.59 22.59 -7.26
N PRO A 489 26.78 22.11 -6.86
CA PRO A 489 26.97 20.69 -6.60
C PRO A 489 26.20 20.25 -5.36
N MET A 490 25.67 19.03 -5.38
CA MET A 490 25.11 18.38 -4.21
C MET A 490 26.16 17.46 -3.60
N PHE A 491 26.30 17.50 -2.28
CA PHE A 491 27.14 16.56 -1.54
C PHE A 491 26.28 15.53 -0.82
N PHE A 492 26.69 14.28 -0.91
CA PHE A 492 26.13 13.21 -0.10
C PHE A 492 26.64 13.33 1.33
N ASN A 493 25.83 12.88 2.28
CA ASN A 493 26.22 12.77 3.69
C ASN A 493 27.22 11.62 3.88
N ALA A 494 28.45 11.86 3.43
CA ALA A 494 29.55 10.92 3.31
C ALA A 494 30.87 11.68 3.46
N SER A 495 31.98 10.98 3.53
CA SER A 495 33.31 11.61 3.57
C SER A 495 33.60 12.40 2.28
N ILE A 496 34.55 13.35 2.35
CA ILE A 496 35.08 14.03 1.15
C ILE A 496 35.62 12.99 0.15
N MET A 497 36.33 11.97 0.64
CA MET A 497 36.84 10.86 -0.17
C MET A 497 35.71 10.19 -0.98
N GLU A 498 34.62 9.81 -0.33
CA GLU A 498 33.49 9.14 -0.98
C GLU A 498 32.76 10.06 -1.96
N ASN A 499 32.59 11.34 -1.62
CA ASN A 499 31.98 12.32 -2.52
C ASN A 499 32.80 12.53 -3.80
N VAL A 500 34.13 12.57 -3.72
CA VAL A 500 34.99 12.68 -4.91
C VAL A 500 34.99 11.38 -5.70
N ARG A 501 35.07 10.23 -5.02
CA ARG A 501 35.02 8.89 -5.64
C ARG A 501 33.67 8.57 -6.29
N TYR A 502 32.60 9.29 -5.94
CA TYR A 502 31.27 9.10 -6.51
C TYR A 502 31.27 9.12 -8.05
N ALA A 503 32.07 9.99 -8.68
CA ALA A 503 32.15 10.09 -10.14
C ALA A 503 32.70 8.81 -10.81
N ARG A 504 33.55 8.04 -10.10
CA ARG A 504 34.09 6.77 -10.55
C ARG A 504 34.41 5.88 -9.35
N SER A 505 33.45 5.03 -8.98
CA SER A 505 33.52 4.19 -7.77
C SER A 505 34.73 3.24 -7.72
N SER A 506 35.29 2.88 -8.87
CA SER A 506 36.49 2.05 -9.01
C SER A 506 37.82 2.82 -8.84
N ALA A 507 37.80 4.14 -8.65
CA ALA A 507 39.01 4.94 -8.51
C ALA A 507 39.74 4.65 -7.21
N THR A 508 41.06 4.48 -7.30
CA THR A 508 41.96 4.31 -6.15
C THR A 508 42.08 5.60 -5.33
N ASP A 509 42.54 5.49 -4.07
CA ASP A 509 42.81 6.64 -3.21
C ASP A 509 43.79 7.62 -3.86
N GLU A 510 44.89 7.12 -4.44
CA GLU A 510 45.86 7.94 -5.17
C GLU A 510 45.23 8.71 -6.34
N GLU A 511 44.37 8.08 -7.15
CA GLU A 511 43.69 8.77 -8.25
C GLU A 511 42.76 9.88 -7.74
N VAL A 512 42.11 9.69 -6.59
CA VAL A 512 41.31 10.73 -5.95
C VAL A 512 42.21 11.89 -5.47
N PHE A 513 43.37 11.60 -4.88
CA PHE A 513 44.32 12.64 -4.47
C PHE A 513 44.84 13.43 -5.66
N GLU A 514 45.24 12.76 -6.74
CA GLU A 514 45.72 13.42 -7.96
C GLU A 514 44.64 14.29 -8.60
N ALA A 515 43.38 13.81 -8.66
CA ALA A 515 42.26 14.61 -9.14
C ALA A 515 42.05 15.88 -8.29
N CYS A 516 42.12 15.77 -6.96
CA CYS A 516 42.03 16.91 -6.07
C CYS A 516 43.23 17.86 -6.15
N ARG A 517 44.44 17.37 -6.43
CA ARG A 517 45.62 18.22 -6.70
C ARG A 517 45.43 18.97 -8.01
N ALA A 518 44.98 18.30 -9.07
CA ALA A 518 44.69 18.91 -10.36
C ALA A 518 43.60 19.99 -10.27
N ALA A 519 42.61 19.79 -9.39
CA ALA A 519 41.57 20.77 -9.08
C ALA A 519 42.00 21.84 -8.05
N ALA A 520 43.24 21.79 -7.55
CA ALA A 520 43.80 22.70 -6.53
C ALA A 520 43.03 22.75 -5.20
N ILE A 521 42.39 21.64 -4.80
CA ILE A 521 41.63 21.54 -3.54
C ILE A 521 42.27 20.61 -2.51
N HIS A 522 43.30 19.83 -2.89
CA HIS A 522 43.97 18.88 -2.00
C HIS A 522 44.45 19.51 -0.69
N ASP A 523 45.18 20.62 -0.77
CA ASP A 523 45.71 21.29 0.42
C ASP A 523 44.61 21.88 1.31
N THR A 524 43.50 22.31 0.72
CA THR A 524 42.32 22.77 1.47
C THR A 524 41.68 21.62 2.23
N ILE A 525 41.50 20.46 1.58
CA ILE A 525 40.96 19.25 2.22
C ILE A 525 41.87 18.82 3.38
N MET A 526 43.19 18.82 3.19
CA MET A 526 44.17 18.43 4.22
C MET A 526 44.24 19.39 5.42
N ARG A 527 43.68 20.60 5.33
CA ARG A 527 43.58 21.53 6.47
C ARG A 527 42.43 21.18 7.43
N HIS A 528 41.47 20.36 7.00
CA HIS A 528 40.45 19.84 7.91
C HIS A 528 41.07 18.86 8.90
N SER A 529 40.49 18.74 10.11
CA SER A 529 40.97 17.85 11.17
C SER A 529 41.10 16.39 10.72
N ASP A 530 40.16 15.93 9.89
CA ASP A 530 40.09 14.55 9.41
C ASP A 530 40.50 14.41 7.94
N GLY A 531 41.04 15.47 7.33
CA GLY A 531 41.47 15.47 5.93
C GLY A 531 40.36 14.99 5.00
N TYR A 532 40.64 13.95 4.20
CA TYR A 532 39.69 13.33 3.27
C TYR A 532 38.56 12.54 3.95
N ASN A 533 38.72 12.15 5.22
CA ASN A 533 37.70 11.45 5.98
C ASN A 533 36.68 12.41 6.63
N THR A 534 36.89 13.73 6.49
CA THR A 534 35.94 14.75 6.95
C THR A 534 34.56 14.45 6.36
N LEU A 535 33.57 14.28 7.25
CA LEU A 535 32.19 14.03 6.86
C LEU A 535 31.54 15.32 6.39
N ASN A 536 30.98 15.29 5.19
CA ASN A 536 30.19 16.41 4.67
C ASN A 536 28.74 16.29 5.15
N LEU A 537 28.48 16.79 6.36
CA LEU A 537 27.12 16.93 6.86
C LEU A 537 26.48 18.11 6.13
N SER A 538 25.50 17.84 5.27
CA SER A 538 24.72 18.80 4.45
C SER A 538 24.05 19.97 5.20
N ARG A 539 24.27 20.08 6.52
CA ARG A 539 23.80 21.18 7.38
C ARG A 539 24.88 21.88 8.22
N GLN A 540 26.12 21.40 8.31
CA GLN A 540 27.09 21.91 9.29
C GLN A 540 28.34 22.57 8.71
N HIS A 541 28.78 22.24 7.49
CA HIS A 541 30.00 22.81 6.93
C HIS A 541 29.88 23.06 5.42
N PRO A 542 29.45 24.26 4.98
CA PRO A 542 29.66 24.65 3.59
C PRO A 542 31.18 24.75 3.37
N ILE A 543 31.73 23.84 2.55
CA ILE A 543 33.12 23.89 2.05
C ILE A 543 33.23 24.99 1.00
#